data_AF-A0A432IRB1-F1
#
_entry.id   AF-A0A432IRB1-F1
#
_cell.length_a   1.000
_cell.length_b   1.000
_cell.length_c   1.000
_cell.angle_alpha   90.00
_cell.angle_beta   90.00
_cell.angle_gamma   90.00
#
_symmetry.space_group_name_H-M   'P 1'
#
loop_
_entity.id
_entity.type
_entity.pdbx_description
1 polymer ?
#
loop_
_entity_poly.entity_id
_entity_poly.type
_entity_poly.pdbx_seq_one_letter_code
_entity_poly.pdbx_strand_id
1 'polypeptide(L)'
;PNEGKKIEDKKEEIVFEELKGLTIKFNLQVTKDALAQVVIDKRTGSLLKGYSEGNLQLNIDTNGKFEMFGELVIDRGEYLFKNIVSKYFIVKKGSTIIWNGSPFDAELNIIAVNHTKANPAVILDELKGTRKIDIDLITNITGTLSEAKFDFDIEIPNSSSMVASELDFKLNNEDDKLTQFFSLLATGSFVNLDQNNINFNGNAAIAGTIAEKSSKILSEMLKSSHEDIQVGVTYEAGVQNKVKNVNTDDQLGILVSGRIGNKITVNGKVGVPVGANTSSSVVGEVEVILPLNEPETLQAKVYNHQNEIQFDVVESEGYTQGVGISYLFQFDNTKEFLEKIGLKKTEAEKNMTKEQRDSVKLAKKKLRKLRKEDKKEEKKKQ
;
A
#
# COMPACT_ATOMS: atom_id res chain seq x y z
N PRO A 1 -42.66 -37.30 -34.92
CA PRO A 1 -41.51 -38.05 -34.36
C PRO A 1 -40.19 -37.26 -34.27
N ASN A 2 -39.92 -36.29 -35.16
CA ASN A 2 -38.63 -35.60 -35.24
C ASN A 2 -38.46 -34.33 -34.37
N GLU A 3 -39.52 -33.84 -33.71
CA GLU A 3 -39.43 -32.66 -32.83
C GLU A 3 -39.01 -33.03 -31.41
N GLY A 4 -39.41 -34.20 -30.89
CA GLY A 4 -39.01 -34.68 -29.55
C GLY A 4 -37.50 -34.93 -29.43
N LYS A 5 -36.91 -35.59 -30.44
CA LYS A 5 -35.45 -35.82 -30.50
C LYS A 5 -34.64 -34.52 -30.52
N LYS A 6 -35.06 -33.51 -31.28
CA LYS A 6 -34.38 -32.20 -31.33
C LYS A 6 -34.42 -31.42 -30.01
N ILE A 7 -35.41 -31.68 -29.15
CA ILE A 7 -35.56 -31.02 -27.85
C ILE A 7 -34.74 -31.76 -26.78
N GLU A 8 -34.66 -33.09 -26.85
CA GLU A 8 -33.74 -33.89 -26.01
C GLU A 8 -32.28 -33.60 -26.36
N ASP A 9 -31.90 -33.63 -27.64
CA ASP A 9 -30.53 -33.34 -28.09
C ASP A 9 -30.09 -31.92 -27.68
N LYS A 10 -30.98 -30.91 -27.78
CA LYS A 10 -30.69 -29.55 -27.30
C LYS A 10 -30.61 -29.46 -25.78
N LYS A 11 -31.42 -30.21 -25.03
CA LYS A 11 -31.33 -30.24 -23.57
C LYS A 11 -30.05 -30.93 -23.13
N GLU A 12 -29.65 -32.02 -23.77
CA GLU A 12 -28.38 -32.69 -23.53
C GLU A 12 -27.20 -31.79 -23.91
N GLU A 13 -27.26 -31.05 -25.02
CA GLU A 13 -26.21 -30.11 -25.45
C GLU A 13 -26.08 -28.90 -24.52
N ILE A 14 -27.20 -28.33 -24.04
CA ILE A 14 -27.23 -27.24 -23.04
C ILE A 14 -26.72 -27.73 -21.68
N VAL A 15 -27.11 -28.94 -21.26
CA VAL A 15 -26.60 -29.57 -20.02
C VAL A 15 -25.11 -29.91 -20.15
N PHE A 16 -24.64 -30.34 -21.33
CA PHE A 16 -23.20 -30.55 -21.60
C PHE A 16 -22.41 -29.24 -21.66
N GLU A 17 -23.02 -28.12 -22.07
CA GLU A 17 -22.40 -26.79 -22.03
C GLU A 17 -22.29 -26.25 -20.59
N GLU A 18 -23.28 -26.50 -19.72
CA GLU A 18 -23.22 -26.18 -18.29
C GLU A 18 -22.25 -27.09 -17.50
N LEU A 19 -21.97 -28.31 -17.98
CA LEU A 19 -21.08 -29.28 -17.34
C LEU A 19 -19.61 -29.22 -17.78
N LYS A 20 -19.20 -28.26 -18.62
CA LYS A 20 -17.78 -28.03 -18.93
C LYS A 20 -17.09 -27.26 -17.81
N GLY A 21 -17.11 -27.84 -16.62
CA GLY A 21 -16.30 -27.42 -15.49
C GLY A 21 -14.86 -27.87 -15.69
N LEU A 22 -13.90 -26.95 -15.70
CA LEU A 22 -12.48 -27.31 -15.69
C LEU A 22 -11.99 -27.25 -14.25
N THR A 23 -11.63 -28.40 -13.69
CA THR A 23 -10.94 -28.48 -12.40
C THR A 23 -9.45 -28.69 -12.64
N ILE A 24 -8.63 -27.78 -12.13
CA ILE A 24 -7.18 -27.83 -12.23
C ILE A 24 -6.61 -27.98 -10.82
N LYS A 25 -5.72 -28.95 -10.66
CA LYS A 25 -4.96 -29.15 -9.42
C LYS A 25 -3.48 -29.00 -9.72
N PHE A 26 -2.81 -28.05 -9.08
CA PHE A 26 -1.38 -27.88 -9.16
C PHE A 26 -0.72 -28.26 -7.84
N ASN A 27 0.37 -29.00 -7.92
CA ASN A 27 1.30 -29.19 -6.82
C ASN A 27 2.60 -28.50 -7.22
N LEU A 28 2.92 -27.39 -6.56
CA LEU A 28 4.12 -26.61 -6.82
C LEU A 28 5.13 -26.85 -5.71
N GLN A 29 6.34 -27.21 -6.11
CA GLN A 29 7.51 -27.16 -5.26
C GLN A 29 8.23 -25.85 -5.55
N VAL A 30 8.19 -24.92 -4.59
CA VAL A 30 8.82 -23.61 -4.66
C VAL A 30 10.25 -23.73 -4.13
N THR A 31 11.23 -23.37 -4.96
CA THR A 31 12.66 -23.38 -4.59
C THR A 31 13.12 -21.98 -4.19
N LYS A 32 14.26 -21.88 -3.51
CA LYS A 32 14.88 -20.62 -3.03
C LYS A 32 15.23 -19.59 -4.13
N ASP A 33 15.09 -19.97 -5.39
CA ASP A 33 15.31 -19.09 -6.53
C ASP A 33 14.02 -18.42 -7.02
N ALA A 34 12.87 -18.91 -6.55
CA ALA A 34 11.57 -18.33 -6.85
C ALA A 34 11.34 -17.05 -6.04
N LEU A 35 11.08 -15.96 -6.76
CA LEU A 35 10.75 -14.67 -6.19
C LEU A 35 9.23 -14.56 -6.02
N ALA A 36 8.76 -14.52 -4.78
CA ALA A 36 7.38 -14.27 -4.42
C ALA A 36 7.15 -12.78 -4.11
N GLN A 37 5.96 -12.29 -4.45
CA GLN A 37 5.50 -10.93 -4.15
C GLN A 37 4.08 -10.97 -3.61
N VAL A 38 3.84 -10.29 -2.49
CA VAL A 38 2.54 -10.20 -1.83
C VAL A 38 2.28 -8.75 -1.45
N VAL A 39 1.13 -8.22 -1.87
CA VAL A 39 0.67 -6.91 -1.40
C VAL A 39 0.01 -7.11 -0.04
N ILE A 40 0.66 -6.64 1.01
CA ILE A 40 0.21 -6.82 2.40
C ILE A 40 -0.91 -5.83 2.72
N ASP A 41 -0.80 -4.60 2.23
CA ASP A 41 -1.83 -3.58 2.38
C ASP A 41 -2.10 -2.95 1.01
N LYS A 42 -3.29 -3.23 0.46
CA LYS A 42 -3.71 -2.73 -0.86
C LYS A 42 -3.91 -1.23 -0.89
N ARG A 43 -4.26 -0.62 0.24
CA ARG A 43 -4.57 0.81 0.33
C ARG A 43 -3.30 1.64 0.38
N THR A 44 -2.30 1.23 1.15
CA THR A 44 -0.98 1.89 1.13
C THR A 44 -0.11 1.43 -0.04
N GLY A 45 -0.40 0.26 -0.60
CA GLY A 45 0.48 -0.40 -1.57
C GLY A 45 1.76 -0.93 -0.94
N SER A 46 1.73 -1.26 0.36
CA SER A 46 2.84 -1.91 1.06
C SER A 46 3.07 -3.31 0.49
N LEU A 47 4.33 -3.58 0.13
CA LEU A 47 4.70 -4.73 -0.69
C LEU A 47 5.74 -5.57 0.02
N LEU A 48 5.46 -6.86 0.17
CA LEU A 48 6.42 -7.88 0.56
C LEU A 48 6.98 -8.53 -0.71
N LYS A 49 8.30 -8.61 -0.80
CA LYS A 49 9.01 -9.26 -1.90
C LYS A 49 10.12 -10.12 -1.34
N GLY A 50 10.14 -11.42 -1.66
CA GLY A 50 11.14 -12.32 -1.09
C GLY A 50 11.34 -13.59 -1.87
N TYR A 51 12.51 -14.18 -1.69
CA TYR A 51 12.81 -15.53 -2.12
C TYR A 51 12.38 -16.49 -1.03
N SER A 52 11.56 -17.46 -1.40
CA SER A 52 10.97 -18.41 -0.47
C SER A 52 11.17 -19.85 -0.93
N GLU A 53 10.99 -20.78 0.00
CA GLU A 53 10.92 -22.21 -0.29
C GLU A 53 9.67 -22.81 0.34
N GLY A 54 9.13 -23.86 -0.26
CA GLY A 54 7.97 -24.55 0.28
C GLY A 54 7.20 -25.34 -0.75
N ASN A 55 6.10 -25.95 -0.33
CA ASN A 55 5.19 -26.69 -1.20
C ASN A 55 3.81 -26.04 -1.15
N LEU A 56 3.22 -25.81 -2.32
CA LEU A 56 1.89 -25.25 -2.45
C LEU A 56 1.01 -26.16 -3.30
N GLN A 57 -0.19 -26.44 -2.81
CA GLN A 57 -1.24 -27.09 -3.57
C GLN A 57 -2.33 -26.06 -3.91
N LEU A 58 -2.66 -25.96 -5.21
CA LEU A 58 -3.72 -25.08 -5.69
C LEU A 58 -4.83 -25.94 -6.29
N ASN A 59 -6.06 -25.72 -5.84
CA ASN A 59 -7.25 -26.33 -6.43
C ASN A 59 -8.12 -25.21 -7.01
N ILE A 60 -8.24 -25.18 -8.34
CA ILE A 60 -9.02 -24.17 -9.06
C ILE A 60 -10.11 -24.87 -9.86
N ASP A 61 -11.33 -24.38 -9.80
CA ASP A 61 -12.38 -24.75 -10.76
C ASP A 61 -13.04 -23.53 -11.42
N THR A 62 -13.64 -23.76 -12.58
CA THR A 62 -14.37 -22.72 -13.33
C THR A 62 -15.68 -22.29 -12.67
N ASN A 63 -16.07 -22.93 -11.57
CA ASN A 63 -17.28 -22.62 -10.81
C ASN A 63 -16.99 -21.68 -9.64
N GLY A 64 -15.76 -21.18 -9.52
CA GLY A 64 -15.35 -20.19 -8.54
C GLY A 64 -14.58 -20.75 -7.35
N LYS A 65 -14.30 -22.06 -7.31
CA LYS A 65 -13.41 -22.63 -6.29
C LYS A 65 -11.98 -22.21 -6.59
N PHE A 66 -11.35 -21.52 -5.65
CA PHE A 66 -9.92 -21.31 -5.63
C PHE A 66 -9.43 -21.53 -4.20
N GLU A 67 -8.75 -22.64 -3.96
CA GLU A 67 -8.13 -22.97 -2.69
C GLU A 67 -6.62 -23.11 -2.84
N MET A 68 -5.89 -22.65 -1.82
CA MET A 68 -4.45 -22.79 -1.66
C MET A 68 -4.17 -23.49 -0.33
N PHE A 69 -3.25 -24.45 -0.35
CA PHE A 69 -2.76 -25.14 0.84
C PHE A 69 -1.25 -25.20 0.82
N GLY A 70 -0.62 -24.99 1.98
CA GLY A 70 0.81 -25.14 2.15
C GLY A 70 1.46 -23.93 2.79
N GLU A 71 2.78 -24.01 2.92
CA GLU A 71 3.60 -23.03 3.63
C GLU A 71 4.74 -22.59 2.73
N LEU A 72 4.99 -21.27 2.73
CA LEU A 72 6.20 -20.68 2.18
C LEU A 72 7.03 -20.09 3.30
N VAL A 73 8.29 -20.51 3.38
CA VAL A 73 9.28 -19.96 4.31
C VAL A 73 10.20 -19.02 3.54
N ILE A 74 10.31 -17.78 4.01
CA ILE A 74 11.15 -16.75 3.39
C ILE A 74 12.61 -16.99 3.78
N ASP A 75 13.48 -17.13 2.78
CA ASP A 75 14.93 -17.23 2.96
C ASP A 75 15.57 -15.85 3.02
N ARG A 76 15.18 -14.95 2.12
CA ARG A 76 15.63 -13.54 2.08
C ARG A 76 14.59 -12.68 1.37
N GLY A 77 14.36 -11.47 1.86
CA GLY A 77 13.38 -10.57 1.25
C GLY A 77 13.39 -9.17 1.83
N GLU A 78 12.53 -8.34 1.27
CA GLU A 78 12.33 -6.95 1.65
C GLU A 78 10.84 -6.68 1.79
N TYR A 79 10.49 -5.91 2.81
CA TYR A 79 9.17 -5.35 3.01
C TYR A 79 9.23 -3.85 2.80
N LEU A 80 8.53 -3.37 1.78
CA LEU A 80 8.35 -1.95 1.52
C LEU A 80 7.13 -1.47 2.31
N PHE A 81 7.40 -0.87 3.46
CA PHE A 81 6.39 -0.14 4.24
C PHE A 81 6.09 1.17 3.53
N LYS A 82 4.83 1.36 3.14
CA LYS A 82 4.34 2.63 2.59
C LYS A 82 3.31 3.21 3.54
N ASN A 83 3.54 4.43 3.97
CA ASN A 83 2.53 5.26 4.62
C ASN A 83 2.91 6.73 4.38
N ILE A 84 2.83 7.57 5.41
CA ILE A 84 3.44 8.91 5.49
C ILE A 84 4.91 8.87 5.03
N VAL A 85 5.64 7.82 5.40
CA VAL A 85 7.04 7.59 4.98
C VAL A 85 7.12 6.25 4.24
N SER A 86 7.95 6.19 3.20
CA SER A 86 8.29 4.95 2.49
C SER A 86 9.66 4.44 2.94
N LYS A 87 9.71 3.24 3.52
CA LYS A 87 10.96 2.62 4.01
C LYS A 87 11.01 1.14 3.69
N TYR A 88 12.21 0.67 3.38
CA TYR A 88 12.49 -0.75 3.18
C TYR A 88 12.93 -1.39 4.50
N PHE A 89 12.33 -2.52 4.82
CA PHE A 89 12.70 -3.39 5.93
C PHE A 89 13.24 -4.70 5.35
N ILE A 90 14.29 -5.24 5.95
CA ILE A 90 14.86 -6.54 5.61
C ILE A 90 14.03 -7.61 6.31
N VAL A 91 13.46 -8.55 5.56
CA VAL A 91 12.68 -9.64 6.13
C VAL A 91 13.62 -10.68 6.71
N LYS A 92 13.46 -10.99 8.01
CA LYS A 92 14.25 -12.03 8.68
C LYS A 92 13.92 -13.40 8.09
N LYS A 93 14.98 -14.17 7.86
CA LYS A 93 14.91 -15.57 7.45
C LYS A 93 14.07 -16.37 8.44
N GLY A 94 13.20 -17.24 7.91
CA GLY A 94 12.29 -18.05 8.72
C GLY A 94 10.92 -17.41 8.93
N SER A 95 10.68 -16.21 8.41
CA SER A 95 9.32 -15.65 8.26
C SER A 95 8.47 -16.56 7.37
N THR A 96 7.19 -16.76 7.69
CA THR A 96 6.32 -17.73 7.02
C THR A 96 5.01 -17.12 6.53
N ILE A 97 4.49 -17.71 5.45
CA ILE A 97 3.14 -17.45 4.92
C ILE A 97 2.47 -18.79 4.70
N ILE A 98 1.32 -19.01 5.35
CA ILE A 98 0.63 -20.29 5.38
C ILE A 98 -0.76 -20.14 4.79
N TRP A 99 -1.10 -20.97 3.82
CA TRP A 99 -2.44 -21.06 3.26
C TRP A 99 -3.12 -22.35 3.73
N ASN A 100 -4.39 -22.24 4.14
CA ASN A 100 -5.22 -23.36 4.55
C ASN A 100 -6.67 -23.22 4.03
N GLY A 101 -6.81 -22.95 2.73
CA GLY A 101 -8.10 -22.73 2.10
C GLY A 101 -8.09 -21.51 1.19
N SER A 102 -8.72 -20.41 1.63
CA SER A 102 -8.82 -19.19 0.82
C SER A 102 -7.44 -18.61 0.46
N PRO A 103 -7.17 -18.27 -0.81
CA PRO A 103 -5.92 -17.60 -1.22
C PRO A 103 -5.78 -16.20 -0.63
N PHE A 104 -6.89 -15.59 -0.20
CA PHE A 104 -6.94 -14.25 0.37
C PHE A 104 -6.73 -14.23 1.89
N ASP A 105 -6.88 -15.38 2.57
CA ASP A 105 -6.80 -15.49 4.03
C ASP A 105 -5.55 -16.27 4.46
N ALA A 106 -4.40 -15.96 3.84
CA ALA A 106 -3.13 -16.54 4.23
C ALA A 106 -2.73 -16.07 5.63
N GLU A 107 -2.31 -16.98 6.51
CA GLU A 107 -1.73 -16.62 7.81
C GLU A 107 -0.30 -16.11 7.62
N LEU A 108 -0.02 -14.94 8.17
CA LEU A 108 1.25 -14.24 8.13
C LEU A 108 1.98 -14.43 9.46
N ASN A 109 3.28 -14.72 9.37
CA ASN A 109 4.20 -14.58 10.49
C ASN A 109 5.53 -14.04 9.95
N ILE A 110 5.59 -12.72 9.77
CA ILE A 110 6.71 -12.05 9.11
C ILE A 110 7.39 -11.12 10.09
N ILE A 111 8.70 -11.25 10.22
CA ILE A 111 9.53 -10.33 11.01
C ILE A 111 10.39 -9.54 10.04
N ALA A 112 10.26 -8.22 10.05
CA ALA A 112 11.02 -7.32 9.19
C ALA A 112 11.80 -6.30 10.04
N VAL A 113 13.02 -5.96 9.63
CA VAL A 113 13.92 -5.08 10.40
C VAL A 113 14.44 -3.94 9.54
N ASN A 114 14.36 -2.72 10.05
CA ASN A 114 15.03 -1.56 9.49
C ASN A 114 16.16 -1.12 10.42
N HIS A 115 17.35 -0.90 9.88
CA HIS A 115 18.51 -0.47 10.66
C HIS A 115 18.66 1.05 10.58
N THR A 116 18.84 1.68 11.73
CA THR A 116 19.13 3.11 11.83
C THR A 116 20.26 3.38 12.83
N LYS A 117 20.76 4.62 12.84
CA LYS A 117 21.79 5.06 13.79
C LYS A 117 21.30 6.26 14.57
N ALA A 118 21.08 6.09 15.87
CA ALA A 118 20.57 7.13 16.75
C ALA A 118 21.36 7.22 18.05
N ASN A 119 21.24 8.35 18.74
CA ASN A 119 21.80 8.51 20.09
C ASN A 119 20.75 8.07 21.13
N PRO A 120 20.90 6.91 21.77
CA PRO A 120 19.94 6.42 22.77
C PRO A 120 19.97 7.20 24.08
N ALA A 121 21.03 7.98 24.35
CA ALA A 121 21.14 8.84 25.53
C ALA A 121 20.07 9.95 25.60
N VAL A 122 19.25 10.09 24.56
CA VAL A 122 18.08 10.99 24.55
C VAL A 122 16.97 10.48 25.47
N ILE A 123 16.85 9.15 25.62
CA ILE A 123 15.83 8.50 26.44
C ILE A 123 16.39 7.56 27.52
N LEU A 124 17.65 7.14 27.39
CA LEU A 124 18.34 6.26 28.35
C LEU A 124 19.33 7.05 29.20
N ASP A 125 19.17 7.00 30.51
CA ASP A 125 19.98 7.74 31.48
C ASP A 125 21.32 7.04 31.78
N GLU A 126 21.39 5.70 31.63
CA GLU A 126 22.62 4.92 31.80
C GLU A 126 23.67 5.23 30.73
N LEU A 127 23.23 5.62 29.53
CA LEU A 127 24.13 5.94 28.43
C LEU A 127 24.53 7.41 28.46
N LYS A 128 25.81 7.66 28.71
CA LYS A 128 26.39 9.00 28.69
C LYS A 128 27.08 9.26 27.35
N GLY A 129 26.61 10.28 26.61
CA GLY A 129 27.30 10.80 25.43
C GLY A 129 26.38 11.16 24.26
N THR A 130 26.99 11.60 23.16
CA THR A 130 26.30 12.00 21.92
C THR A 130 26.50 11.01 20.77
N ARG A 131 27.08 9.84 21.07
CA ARG A 131 27.45 8.85 20.05
C ARG A 131 26.21 8.17 19.50
N LYS A 132 26.09 8.15 18.17
CA LYS A 132 25.10 7.32 17.47
C LYS A 132 25.55 5.86 17.46
N ILE A 133 24.66 4.95 17.85
CA ILE A 133 24.85 3.50 17.78
C ILE A 133 23.79 2.89 16.87
N ASP A 134 24.02 1.64 16.45
CA ASP A 134 23.06 0.90 15.64
C ASP A 134 21.80 0.60 16.47
N ILE A 135 20.64 0.76 15.84
CA ILE A 135 19.31 0.51 16.40
C ILE A 135 18.51 -0.28 15.36
N ASP A 136 17.86 -1.34 15.81
CA ASP A 136 17.02 -2.20 15.00
C ASP A 136 15.54 -1.85 15.25
N LEU A 137 14.87 -1.39 14.20
CA LEU A 137 13.43 -1.15 14.17
C LEU A 137 12.74 -2.41 13.66
N ILE A 138 12.12 -3.17 14.55
CA ILE A 138 11.52 -4.46 14.26
C ILE A 138 10.02 -4.28 14.02
N THR A 139 9.50 -4.92 12.98
CA THR A 139 8.08 -4.98 12.67
C THR A 139 7.65 -6.43 12.53
N ASN A 140 6.77 -6.86 13.42
CA ASN A 140 6.12 -8.17 13.40
C ASN A 140 4.77 -8.04 12.70
N ILE A 141 4.60 -8.73 11.57
CA ILE A 141 3.35 -8.77 10.81
C ILE A 141 2.73 -10.15 11.00
N THR A 142 1.61 -10.20 11.72
CA THR A 142 0.90 -11.43 12.09
C THR A 142 -0.58 -11.39 11.67
N GLY A 143 -1.33 -12.46 11.88
CA GLY A 143 -2.74 -12.53 11.51
C GLY A 143 -2.96 -13.01 10.07
N THR A 144 -4.12 -12.75 9.49
CA THR A 144 -4.41 -13.15 8.10
C THR A 144 -4.04 -12.04 7.12
N LEU A 145 -3.85 -12.36 5.85
CA LEU A 145 -3.55 -11.38 4.81
C LEU A 145 -4.68 -10.34 4.64
N SER A 146 -5.92 -10.73 4.91
CA SER A 146 -7.09 -9.82 4.96
C SER A 146 -7.10 -8.92 6.21
N GLU A 147 -6.58 -9.41 7.34
CA GLU A 147 -6.58 -8.73 8.64
C GLU A 147 -5.18 -8.75 9.28
N ALA A 148 -4.20 -8.19 8.56
CA ALA A 148 -2.82 -8.17 9.01
C ALA A 148 -2.68 -7.27 10.26
N LYS A 149 -2.01 -7.79 11.28
CA LYS A 149 -1.69 -7.10 12.54
C LYS A 149 -0.22 -6.72 12.57
N PHE A 150 0.06 -5.49 12.95
CA PHE A 150 1.42 -4.96 13.02
C PHE A 150 1.78 -4.68 14.47
N ASP A 151 2.88 -5.27 14.92
CA ASP A 151 3.52 -4.95 16.20
C ASP A 151 4.94 -4.42 15.94
N PHE A 152 5.30 -3.36 16.66
CA PHE A 152 6.51 -2.58 16.41
C PHE A 152 7.40 -2.60 17.65
N ASP A 153 8.69 -2.77 17.43
CA ASP A 153 9.66 -2.88 18.51
C ASP A 153 10.99 -2.20 18.17
N ILE A 154 11.76 -1.84 19.20
CA ILE A 154 13.04 -1.16 19.09
C ILE A 154 14.08 -1.95 19.88
N GLU A 155 15.13 -2.41 19.21
CA GLU A 155 16.21 -3.14 19.84
C GLU A 155 17.55 -2.40 19.65
N ILE A 156 18.39 -2.41 20.68
CA ILE A 156 19.79 -1.95 20.57
C ILE A 156 20.68 -3.20 20.46
N PRO A 157 21.16 -3.56 19.26
CA PRO A 157 21.99 -4.73 19.06
C PRO A 157 23.27 -4.65 19.89
N ASN A 158 23.63 -5.76 20.54
CA ASN A 158 24.82 -5.89 21.39
C ASN A 158 24.85 -4.96 22.61
N SER A 159 23.70 -4.45 23.07
CA SER A 159 23.61 -3.71 24.33
C SER A 159 23.80 -4.62 25.54
N SER A 160 24.22 -4.04 26.67
CA SER A 160 24.23 -4.78 27.94
C SER A 160 22.80 -5.03 28.43
N SER A 161 22.57 -6.09 29.20
CA SER A 161 21.24 -6.39 29.76
C SER A 161 20.64 -5.23 30.56
N MET A 162 21.48 -4.42 31.21
CA MET A 162 21.03 -3.22 31.93
C MET A 162 20.45 -2.17 30.99
N VAL A 163 21.13 -1.89 29.87
CA VAL A 163 20.67 -0.93 28.85
C VAL A 163 19.41 -1.44 28.14
N ALA A 164 19.34 -2.74 27.84
CA ALA A 164 18.16 -3.35 27.25
C ALA A 164 16.95 -3.25 28.20
N SER A 165 17.11 -3.59 29.48
CA SER A 165 16.02 -3.48 30.46
C SER A 165 15.58 -2.04 30.72
N GLU A 166 16.50 -1.06 30.67
CA GLU A 166 16.13 0.35 30.76
C GLU A 166 15.32 0.80 29.54
N LEU A 167 15.73 0.38 28.33
CA LEU A 167 14.97 0.64 27.12
C LEU A 167 13.57 0.03 27.19
N ASP A 168 13.45 -1.23 27.59
CA ASP A 168 12.16 -1.89 27.79
C ASP A 168 11.29 -1.15 28.80
N PHE A 169 11.88 -0.66 29.90
CA PHE A 169 11.17 0.14 30.90
C PHE A 169 10.68 1.48 30.32
N LYS A 170 11.53 2.20 29.58
CA LYS A 170 11.19 3.47 28.93
C LYS A 170 10.16 3.30 27.82
N LEU A 171 10.11 2.13 27.17
CA LEU A 171 9.18 1.80 26.07
C LEU A 171 8.02 0.88 26.52
N ASN A 172 7.79 0.73 27.83
CA ASN A 172 6.76 -0.17 28.35
C ASN A 172 5.33 0.28 27.96
N ASN A 173 5.13 1.58 27.73
CA ASN A 173 3.89 2.10 27.19
C ASN A 173 3.88 1.95 25.66
N GLU A 174 2.84 1.31 25.11
CA GLU A 174 2.68 1.06 23.69
C GLU A 174 2.71 2.36 22.86
N ASP A 175 2.07 3.43 23.34
CA ASP A 175 2.03 4.72 22.62
C ASP A 175 3.42 5.38 22.58
N ASP A 176 4.18 5.29 23.67
CA ASP A 176 5.54 5.83 23.75
C ASP A 176 6.49 5.01 22.85
N LYS A 177 6.35 3.68 22.85
CA LYS A 177 7.08 2.77 21.94
C LYS A 177 6.82 3.11 20.48
N LEU A 178 5.55 3.29 20.10
CA LEU A 178 5.19 3.67 18.73
C LEU A 178 5.73 5.06 18.37
N THR A 179 5.70 6.00 19.31
CA THR A 179 6.30 7.33 19.15
C THR A 179 7.78 7.27 18.84
N GLN A 180 8.54 6.52 19.64
CA GLN A 180 9.98 6.36 19.41
C GLN A 180 10.25 5.64 18.09
N PHE A 181 9.48 4.60 17.78
CA PHE A 181 9.67 3.79 16.58
C PHE A 181 9.53 4.65 15.32
N PHE A 182 8.43 5.41 15.20
CA PHE A 182 8.19 6.24 14.02
C PHE A 182 9.07 7.48 13.99
N SER A 183 9.47 8.02 15.15
CA SER A 183 10.49 9.07 15.20
C SER A 183 11.82 8.59 14.61
N LEU A 184 12.28 7.41 15.02
CA LEU A 184 13.50 6.80 14.50
C LEU A 184 13.38 6.47 13.01
N LEU A 185 12.22 5.97 12.57
CA LEU A 185 11.98 5.62 11.17
C LEU A 185 12.00 6.85 10.25
N ALA A 186 11.38 7.95 10.70
CA ALA A 186 11.27 9.20 9.94
C ALA A 186 12.55 10.05 10.01
N THR A 187 13.10 10.25 11.20
CA THR A 187 14.17 11.24 11.47
C THR A 187 15.52 10.62 11.84
N GLY A 188 15.55 9.33 12.17
CA GLY A 188 16.76 8.66 12.67
C GLY A 188 17.17 9.12 14.08
N SER A 189 16.25 9.65 14.87
CA SER A 189 16.52 10.12 16.24
C SER A 189 15.38 9.75 17.20
N PHE A 190 15.73 9.48 18.47
CA PHE A 190 14.77 9.39 19.57
C PHE A 190 14.21 10.77 19.93
N VAL A 191 13.05 10.79 20.57
CA VAL A 191 12.41 12.00 21.11
C VAL A 191 12.34 11.91 22.62
N ASN A 192 12.47 13.02 23.33
CA ASN A 192 12.36 13.03 24.78
C ASN A 192 10.91 13.33 25.16
N LEU A 193 10.21 12.34 25.73
CA LEU A 193 8.79 12.41 26.11
C LEU A 193 8.57 12.96 27.54
N ASP A 194 9.61 12.90 28.38
CA ASP A 194 9.56 13.30 29.80
C ASP A 194 9.60 14.83 29.98
N GLN A 195 10.06 15.58 28.97
CA GLN A 195 10.20 17.03 29.05
C GLN A 195 9.02 17.76 28.39
N ASN A 196 8.06 18.16 29.23
CA ASN A 196 7.14 19.29 28.97
C ASN A 196 7.87 20.62 28.61
N ASN A 197 9.20 20.64 28.69
CA ASN A 197 10.06 21.68 28.16
C ASN A 197 10.84 21.14 26.96
N ILE A 198 10.19 21.23 25.81
CA ILE A 198 10.87 21.16 24.53
C ILE A 198 11.98 22.23 24.55
N ASN A 199 13.24 21.82 24.71
CA ASN A 199 14.37 22.71 24.51
C ASN A 199 14.35 23.14 23.04
N PHE A 200 14.04 24.43 22.81
CA PHE A 200 13.90 25.08 21.50
C PHE A 200 15.23 25.10 20.76
N ASN A 201 15.65 23.96 20.22
CA ASN A 201 16.70 23.87 19.23
C ASN A 201 16.05 23.42 17.91
N GLY A 202 15.48 24.40 17.20
CA GLY A 202 15.07 24.44 15.79
C GLY A 202 14.32 23.24 15.20
N ASN A 203 14.99 22.09 15.10
CA ASN A 203 14.54 20.93 14.34
C ASN A 203 14.08 19.75 15.23
N ALA A 204 14.59 19.62 16.46
CA ALA A 204 14.24 18.51 17.36
C ALA A 204 12.87 18.72 18.06
N ALA A 205 12.52 19.98 18.29
CA ALA A 205 11.26 20.41 18.92
C ALA A 205 10.03 20.07 18.07
N ILE A 206 10.15 20.36 16.78
CA ILE A 206 9.13 20.13 15.76
C ILE A 206 9.00 18.60 15.56
N ALA A 207 10.13 17.88 15.47
CA ALA A 207 10.15 16.42 15.38
C ALA A 207 9.51 15.70 16.57
N GLY A 208 9.73 16.17 17.82
CA GLY A 208 9.13 15.57 19.03
C GLY A 208 7.61 15.71 19.08
N THR A 209 7.11 16.93 18.84
CA THR A 209 5.65 17.20 18.81
C THR A 209 4.95 16.43 17.68
N ILE A 210 5.64 16.25 16.55
CA ILE A 210 5.14 15.45 15.43
C ILE A 210 5.15 13.99 15.79
N ALA A 211 6.26 13.45 16.31
CA ALA A 211 6.35 12.04 16.67
C ALA A 211 5.24 11.65 17.64
N GLU A 212 4.97 12.45 18.68
CA GLU A 212 3.93 12.19 19.69
C GLU A 212 2.49 12.27 19.14
N LYS A 213 2.20 13.22 18.24
CA LYS A 213 0.86 13.36 17.64
C LYS A 213 0.64 12.38 16.50
N SER A 214 1.69 12.13 15.72
CA SER A 214 1.69 11.18 14.60
C SER A 214 1.59 9.77 15.12
N SER A 215 2.25 9.42 16.22
CA SER A 215 2.18 8.09 16.80
C SER A 215 0.79 7.77 17.28
N LYS A 216 0.10 8.65 18.01
CA LYS A 216 -1.30 8.40 18.43
C LYS A 216 -2.24 8.21 17.24
N ILE A 217 -2.13 9.08 16.24
CA ILE A 217 -2.93 8.99 15.00
C ILE A 217 -2.58 7.72 14.20
N LEU A 218 -1.30 7.34 14.15
CA LEU A 218 -0.81 6.16 13.45
C LEU A 218 -1.16 4.88 14.21
N SER A 219 -1.09 4.88 15.53
CA SER A 219 -1.59 3.83 16.43
C SER A 219 -3.08 3.61 16.19
N GLU A 220 -3.87 4.68 16.18
CA GLU A 220 -5.30 4.62 15.88
C GLU A 220 -5.54 4.08 14.47
N MET A 221 -4.83 4.58 13.44
CA MET A 221 -4.95 4.12 12.06
C MET A 221 -4.53 2.65 11.86
N LEU A 222 -3.49 2.18 12.55
CA LEU A 222 -3.05 0.79 12.53
C LEU A 222 -4.04 -0.13 13.26
N LYS A 223 -4.57 0.34 14.39
CA LYS A 223 -5.62 -0.36 15.17
C LYS A 223 -6.97 -0.35 14.45
N SER A 224 -7.26 0.66 13.62
CA SER A 224 -8.51 0.83 12.87
C SER A 224 -8.44 0.32 11.43
N SER A 225 -7.68 -0.76 11.16
CA SER A 225 -7.51 -1.37 9.82
C SER A 225 -8.81 -1.72 9.04
N HIS A 226 -10.00 -1.49 9.63
CA HIS A 226 -11.33 -1.66 9.06
C HIS A 226 -12.09 -0.36 8.75
N GLU A 227 -11.56 0.81 9.09
CA GLU A 227 -12.23 2.08 8.83
C GLU A 227 -11.92 2.58 7.42
N ASP A 228 -12.98 2.97 6.70
CA ASP A 228 -12.93 3.57 5.37
C ASP A 228 -12.20 4.93 5.34
N ILE A 229 -11.70 5.42 6.49
CA ILE A 229 -11.06 6.72 6.66
C ILE A 229 -9.75 6.53 7.43
N GLN A 230 -8.72 7.22 6.96
CA GLN A 230 -7.34 7.09 7.38
C GLN A 230 -6.81 8.48 7.64
N VAL A 231 -6.26 8.72 8.82
CA VAL A 231 -5.66 10.00 9.18
C VAL A 231 -4.17 9.78 9.38
N GLY A 232 -3.36 10.69 8.86
CA GLY A 232 -1.91 10.68 9.00
C GLY A 232 -1.38 12.08 9.25
N VAL A 233 -0.12 12.19 9.65
CA VAL A 233 0.57 13.45 9.89
C VAL A 233 1.84 13.46 9.05
N THR A 234 2.18 14.59 8.43
CA THR A 234 3.36 14.76 7.56
C THR A 234 4.24 15.88 8.05
N TYR A 235 5.53 15.75 7.75
CA TYR A 235 6.51 16.81 7.92
C TYR A 235 7.26 16.99 6.60
N GLU A 236 7.25 18.20 6.09
CA GLU A 236 8.00 18.58 4.90
C GLU A 236 9.07 19.57 5.33
N ALA A 237 10.33 19.16 5.24
CA ALA A 237 11.45 20.02 5.58
C ALA A 237 11.56 21.15 4.54
N GLY A 238 11.63 22.38 5.04
CA GLY A 238 11.81 23.56 4.23
C GLY A 238 13.15 23.57 3.50
N VAL A 239 13.19 24.19 2.32
CA VAL A 239 14.43 24.35 1.54
C VAL A 239 14.95 25.77 1.74
N GLN A 240 16.17 25.90 2.26
CA GLN A 240 16.88 27.18 2.30
C GLN A 240 17.85 27.29 1.13
N ASN A 241 17.51 28.12 0.14
CA ASN A 241 18.40 28.37 -0.99
C ASN A 241 19.04 29.77 -0.89
N LYS A 242 20.31 29.79 -0.47
CA LYS A 242 21.12 31.02 -0.32
C LYS A 242 21.36 31.78 -1.63
N VAL A 243 21.19 31.15 -2.80
CA VAL A 243 21.50 31.75 -4.11
C VAL A 243 20.34 32.55 -4.69
N LYS A 244 19.09 32.13 -4.43
CA LYS A 244 17.86 32.78 -4.96
C LYS A 244 17.00 33.47 -3.89
N ASN A 245 17.43 33.50 -2.62
CA ASN A 245 16.67 34.04 -1.49
C ASN A 245 15.24 33.45 -1.38
N VAL A 246 15.10 32.17 -1.77
CA VAL A 246 13.87 31.41 -1.60
C VAL A 246 14.07 30.58 -0.33
N ASN A 247 13.31 30.92 0.69
CA ASN A 247 13.22 30.17 1.93
C ASN A 247 11.82 29.60 2.00
N THR A 248 11.70 28.28 1.92
CA THR A 248 10.46 27.60 2.27
C THR A 248 10.56 27.19 3.73
N ASP A 249 9.56 27.54 4.53
CA ASP A 249 9.46 27.09 5.93
C ASP A 249 9.16 25.59 5.98
N ASP A 250 9.49 24.98 7.11
CA ASP A 250 9.04 23.62 7.41
C ASP A 250 7.50 23.59 7.45
N GLN A 251 6.88 22.51 6.96
CA GLN A 251 5.42 22.36 6.99
C GLN A 251 4.99 21.13 7.78
N LEU A 252 3.99 21.31 8.64
CA LEU A 252 3.28 20.23 9.33
C LEU A 252 1.95 19.98 8.65
N GLY A 253 1.77 18.81 8.06
CA GLY A 253 0.53 18.44 7.40
C GLY A 253 -0.29 17.42 8.15
N ILE A 254 -1.60 17.51 8.08
CA ILE A 254 -2.53 16.41 8.36
C ILE A 254 -2.98 15.84 7.02
N LEU A 255 -2.78 14.54 6.82
CA LEU A 255 -3.31 13.79 5.69
C LEU A 255 -4.62 13.12 6.12
N VAL A 256 -5.62 13.17 5.26
CA VAL A 256 -6.85 12.39 5.40
C VAL A 256 -7.08 11.65 4.09
N SER A 257 -7.20 10.33 4.15
CA SER A 257 -7.50 9.51 2.98
C SER A 257 -8.68 8.61 3.31
N GLY A 258 -9.69 8.54 2.45
CA GLY A 258 -10.82 7.66 2.68
C GLY A 258 -11.47 7.14 1.41
N ARG A 259 -12.20 6.04 1.54
CA ARG A 259 -12.92 5.39 0.45
C ARG A 259 -14.42 5.48 0.68
N ILE A 260 -15.14 6.08 -0.27
CA ILE A 260 -16.60 6.20 -0.23
C ILE A 260 -17.20 5.13 -1.15
N GLY A 261 -18.06 4.28 -0.59
CA GLY A 261 -18.78 3.25 -1.34
C GLY A 261 -17.87 2.22 -2.03
N ASN A 262 -16.75 1.90 -1.40
CA ASN A 262 -15.70 0.96 -1.86
C ASN A 262 -15.09 1.25 -3.23
N LYS A 263 -15.30 2.45 -3.80
CA LYS A 263 -14.82 2.78 -5.16
C LYS A 263 -14.18 4.15 -5.25
N ILE A 264 -14.80 5.17 -4.65
CA ILE A 264 -14.30 6.54 -4.76
C ILE A 264 -13.27 6.76 -3.67
N THR A 265 -12.06 7.17 -4.04
CA THR A 265 -11.02 7.52 -3.06
C THR A 265 -10.91 9.04 -2.97
N VAL A 266 -10.90 9.57 -1.75
CA VAL A 266 -10.75 10.98 -1.45
C VAL A 266 -9.51 11.14 -0.58
N ASN A 267 -8.54 11.90 -1.06
CA ASN A 267 -7.33 12.26 -0.34
C ASN A 267 -7.36 13.77 -0.08
N GLY A 268 -6.96 14.18 1.11
CA GLY A 268 -6.82 15.56 1.52
C GLY A 268 -5.54 15.74 2.31
N LYS A 269 -4.90 16.89 2.15
CA LYS A 269 -3.73 17.29 2.93
C LYS A 269 -3.97 18.70 3.44
N VAL A 270 -3.66 18.96 4.71
CA VAL A 270 -3.71 20.32 5.27
C VAL A 270 -2.40 20.61 5.99
N GLY A 271 -1.56 21.45 5.39
CA GLY A 271 -0.25 21.90 5.88
C GLY A 271 -0.31 23.23 6.62
N VAL A 272 0.44 23.35 7.72
CA VAL A 272 0.69 24.59 8.44
C VAL A 272 2.20 24.83 8.51
N PRO A 273 2.71 25.97 8.02
CA PRO A 273 4.12 26.34 8.16
C PRO A 273 4.52 26.50 9.62
N VAL A 274 5.71 26.00 9.99
CA VAL A 274 6.28 26.10 11.34
C VAL A 274 7.71 26.64 11.29
N GLY A 275 8.04 27.56 12.20
CA GLY A 275 9.32 28.26 12.21
C GLY A 275 9.25 29.64 12.87
N ALA A 276 10.41 30.28 13.06
CA ALA A 276 10.52 31.54 13.79
C ALA A 276 9.98 32.78 13.05
N ASN A 277 9.74 32.68 11.73
CA ASN A 277 9.34 33.80 10.87
C ASN A 277 8.14 33.44 9.96
N THR A 278 7.13 32.73 10.48
CA THR A 278 6.03 32.22 9.64
C THR A 278 4.93 33.25 9.41
N SER A 279 4.52 33.42 8.16
CA SER A 279 3.18 33.91 7.79
C SER A 279 2.21 32.72 7.78
N SER A 280 1.16 32.79 8.60
CA SER A 280 0.21 31.70 8.89
C SER A 280 -0.78 31.39 7.76
N SER A 281 -0.29 31.10 6.55
CA SER A 281 -1.16 30.61 5.47
C SER A 281 -1.28 29.10 5.55
N VAL A 282 -2.49 28.61 5.82
CA VAL A 282 -2.80 27.18 5.76
C VAL A 282 -2.79 26.73 4.30
N VAL A 283 -2.07 25.64 4.04
CA VAL A 283 -2.01 24.98 2.75
C VAL A 283 -3.02 23.84 2.76
N GLY A 284 -3.97 23.83 1.83
CA GLY A 284 -4.86 22.69 1.64
C GLY A 284 -4.52 21.96 0.35
N GLU A 285 -4.81 20.68 0.25
CA GLU A 285 -4.85 19.94 -1.00
C GLU A 285 -6.00 18.95 -0.92
N VAL A 286 -6.68 18.73 -2.05
CA VAL A 286 -7.73 17.72 -2.16
C VAL A 286 -7.61 17.01 -3.50
N GLU A 287 -7.73 15.70 -3.47
CA GLU A 287 -7.69 14.82 -4.63
C GLU A 287 -8.81 13.78 -4.53
N VAL A 288 -9.56 13.61 -5.61
CA VAL A 288 -10.63 12.63 -5.74
C VAL A 288 -10.33 11.72 -6.92
N ILE A 289 -10.30 10.42 -6.66
CA ILE A 289 -10.04 9.37 -7.65
C ILE A 289 -11.29 8.52 -7.81
N LEU A 290 -11.77 8.41 -9.04
CA LEU A 290 -12.92 7.61 -9.44
C LEU A 290 -12.49 6.51 -10.43
N PRO A 291 -12.51 5.23 -10.04
CA PRO A 291 -12.32 4.13 -10.98
C PRO A 291 -13.50 4.06 -11.96
N LEU A 292 -13.18 4.04 -13.26
CA LEU A 292 -14.14 3.97 -14.36
C LEU A 292 -14.38 2.53 -14.83
N ASN A 293 -13.61 1.55 -14.34
CA ASN A 293 -13.76 0.13 -14.62
C ASN A 293 -13.60 -0.73 -13.35
N GLU A 294 -14.16 -1.94 -13.38
CA GLU A 294 -14.12 -2.90 -12.26
C GLU A 294 -12.68 -3.30 -11.83
N PRO A 295 -11.71 -3.49 -12.76
CA PRO A 295 -10.32 -3.76 -12.39
C PRO A 295 -9.55 -2.54 -11.87
N GLU A 296 -10.18 -1.36 -11.77
CA GLU A 296 -9.58 -0.08 -11.33
C GLU A 296 -8.37 0.40 -12.15
N THR A 297 -8.11 -0.21 -13.31
CA THR A 297 -7.00 0.19 -14.19
C THR A 297 -7.27 1.47 -14.96
N LEU A 298 -8.51 1.93 -15.08
CA LEU A 298 -8.89 3.20 -15.70
C LEU A 298 -9.52 4.09 -14.63
N GLN A 299 -8.95 5.25 -14.37
CA GLN A 299 -9.40 6.14 -13.30
C GLN A 299 -9.55 7.57 -13.80
N ALA A 300 -10.61 8.25 -13.39
CA ALA A 300 -10.72 9.70 -13.47
C ALA A 300 -10.20 10.31 -12.17
N LYS A 301 -9.51 11.43 -12.28
CA LYS A 301 -8.88 12.14 -11.17
C LYS A 301 -9.29 13.61 -11.21
N VAL A 302 -9.68 14.16 -10.08
CA VAL A 302 -9.93 15.59 -9.88
C VAL A 302 -9.05 16.03 -8.73
N TYR A 303 -8.31 17.11 -8.87
CA TYR A 303 -7.37 17.52 -7.82
C TYR A 303 -7.22 19.03 -7.73
N ASN A 304 -6.83 19.47 -6.54
CA ASN A 304 -6.43 20.81 -6.19
C ASN A 304 -5.18 20.66 -5.31
N HIS A 305 -4.00 20.97 -5.85
CA HIS A 305 -2.72 20.87 -5.14
C HIS A 305 -2.07 22.25 -5.03
N GLN A 306 -1.25 22.47 -4.02
CA GLN A 306 -0.44 23.67 -3.95
C GLN A 306 0.69 23.58 -4.98
N ASN A 307 1.00 24.70 -5.64
CA ASN A 307 2.14 24.75 -6.57
C ASN A 307 3.45 24.69 -5.79
N GLU A 308 4.30 23.73 -6.12
CA GLU A 308 5.70 23.77 -5.72
C GLU A 308 6.42 24.92 -6.46
N ILE A 309 7.32 25.63 -5.77
CA ILE A 309 8.10 26.71 -6.38
C ILE A 309 9.05 26.09 -7.42
N GLN A 310 8.62 26.07 -8.69
CA GLN A 310 9.45 25.63 -9.80
C GLN A 310 10.44 26.72 -10.20
N PHE A 311 11.69 26.32 -10.37
CA PHE A 311 12.88 27.17 -10.47
C PHE A 311 12.96 28.14 -11.67
N ASP A 312 11.94 28.19 -12.54
CA ASP A 312 12.04 28.82 -13.87
C ASP A 312 10.86 29.70 -14.30
N VAL A 313 9.87 29.97 -13.43
CA VAL A 313 8.75 30.86 -13.78
C VAL A 313 8.52 31.88 -12.68
N VAL A 314 8.52 33.15 -13.08
CA VAL A 314 8.16 34.30 -12.25
C VAL A 314 6.80 34.04 -11.61
N GLU A 315 6.79 33.96 -10.29
CA GLU A 315 5.61 33.99 -9.41
C GLU A 315 4.43 33.08 -9.79
N SER A 316 4.34 31.91 -9.17
CA SER A 316 3.02 31.42 -8.78
C SER A 316 3.09 30.70 -7.43
N GLU A 317 3.08 31.48 -6.35
CA GLU A 317 2.40 31.00 -5.15
C GLU A 317 0.91 30.86 -5.52
N GLY A 318 0.39 29.63 -5.48
CA GLY A 318 -0.96 29.37 -5.99
C GLY A 318 -1.31 27.89 -5.96
N TYR A 319 -2.51 27.58 -6.44
CA TYR A 319 -3.03 26.22 -6.49
C TYR A 319 -3.22 25.78 -7.94
N THR A 320 -2.80 24.56 -8.27
CA THR A 320 -3.16 23.91 -9.53
C THR A 320 -4.40 23.07 -9.32
N GLN A 321 -5.44 23.39 -10.08
CA GLN A 321 -6.67 22.61 -10.16
C GLN A 321 -6.73 21.89 -11.49
N GLY A 322 -7.03 20.61 -11.46
CA GLY A 322 -7.02 19.80 -12.67
C GLY A 322 -8.02 18.66 -12.62
N VAL A 323 -8.39 18.23 -13.82
CA VAL A 323 -9.07 16.95 -14.05
C VAL A 323 -8.23 16.13 -15.00
N GLY A 324 -8.13 14.83 -14.75
CA GLY A 324 -7.31 13.92 -15.53
C GLY A 324 -7.94 12.55 -15.64
N ILE A 325 -7.47 11.77 -16.61
CA ILE A 325 -7.79 10.36 -16.75
C ILE A 325 -6.46 9.61 -16.79
N SER A 326 -6.35 8.55 -15.98
CA SER A 326 -5.19 7.67 -15.96
C SER A 326 -5.58 6.26 -16.36
N TYR A 327 -4.69 5.57 -17.06
CA TYR A 327 -4.86 4.16 -17.42
C TYR A 327 -3.57 3.38 -17.13
N LEU A 328 -3.69 2.32 -16.33
CA LEU A 328 -2.59 1.44 -15.96
C LEU A 328 -2.60 0.18 -16.83
N PHE A 329 -1.47 -0.09 -17.51
CA PHE A 329 -1.25 -1.31 -18.28
C PHE A 329 -0.22 -2.19 -17.57
N GLN A 330 -0.59 -3.43 -17.25
CA GLN A 330 0.36 -4.49 -16.88
C GLN A 330 0.70 -5.29 -18.14
N PHE A 331 1.98 -5.53 -18.41
CA PHE A 331 2.48 -6.28 -19.56
C PHE A 331 3.83 -6.93 -19.23
N ASP A 332 4.10 -8.09 -19.81
CA ASP A 332 5.34 -8.84 -19.59
C ASP A 332 6.40 -8.48 -20.64
N ASN A 333 5.99 -7.99 -21.81
CA ASN A 333 6.90 -7.62 -22.89
C ASN A 333 6.32 -6.51 -23.78
N THR A 334 7.20 -5.85 -24.55
CA THR A 334 6.83 -4.72 -25.43
C THR A 334 5.84 -5.10 -26.54
N LYS A 335 5.81 -6.37 -26.96
CA LYS A 335 4.83 -6.87 -27.94
C LYS A 335 3.42 -6.90 -27.33
N GLU A 336 3.27 -7.42 -26.11
CA GLU A 336 2.00 -7.46 -25.40
C GLU A 336 1.47 -6.05 -25.09
N PHE A 337 2.35 -5.12 -24.73
CA PHE A 337 1.99 -3.71 -24.57
C PHE A 337 1.34 -3.15 -25.86
N LEU A 338 2.01 -3.31 -27.01
CA LEU A 338 1.50 -2.87 -28.32
C LEU A 338 0.16 -3.54 -28.69
N GLU A 339 -0.06 -4.79 -28.27
CA GLU A 339 -1.34 -5.49 -28.43
C GLU A 339 -2.44 -4.91 -27.55
N LYS A 340 -2.14 -4.63 -26.27
CA LYS A 340 -3.09 -4.07 -25.30
C LYS A 340 -3.49 -2.62 -25.62
N ILE A 341 -2.58 -1.82 -26.18
CA ILE A 341 -2.90 -0.46 -26.65
C ILE A 341 -3.50 -0.43 -28.07
N GLY A 342 -3.70 -1.59 -28.71
CA GLY A 342 -4.38 -1.72 -29.99
C GLY A 342 -3.55 -1.35 -31.22
N LEU A 343 -2.25 -1.13 -31.07
CA LEU A 343 -1.32 -0.88 -32.19
C LEU A 343 -0.90 -2.17 -32.91
N LYS A 344 -1.07 -3.33 -32.27
CA LYS A 344 -0.76 -4.64 -32.83
C LYS A 344 -1.92 -5.60 -32.60
N LYS A 345 -2.23 -6.43 -33.59
CA LYS A 345 -3.26 -7.47 -33.46
C LYS A 345 -2.75 -8.59 -32.57
N THR A 346 -3.57 -9.01 -31.61
CA THR A 346 -3.31 -10.17 -30.74
C THR A 346 -3.10 -11.42 -31.60
N GLU A 347 -2.30 -12.38 -31.16
CA GLU A 347 -2.11 -13.65 -31.88
C GLU A 347 -3.44 -14.37 -32.17
N ALA A 348 -4.40 -14.29 -31.24
CA ALA A 348 -5.78 -14.75 -31.44
C ALA A 348 -6.51 -14.00 -32.57
N GLU A 349 -6.30 -12.69 -32.71
CA GLU A 349 -6.89 -11.90 -33.80
C GLU A 349 -6.23 -12.21 -35.13
N LYS A 350 -4.91 -12.43 -35.18
CA LYS A 350 -4.18 -12.77 -36.42
C LYS A 350 -4.68 -14.08 -37.03
N ASN A 351 -5.01 -15.07 -36.21
CA ASN A 351 -5.45 -16.40 -36.66
C ASN A 351 -6.95 -16.49 -36.99
N MET A 352 -7.74 -15.43 -36.72
CA MET A 352 -9.17 -15.39 -37.07
C MET A 352 -9.40 -14.93 -38.52
N THR A 353 -10.29 -15.62 -39.23
CA THR A 353 -10.80 -15.17 -40.55
C THR A 353 -11.61 -13.88 -40.41
N LYS A 354 -11.79 -13.14 -41.51
CA LYS A 354 -12.48 -11.84 -41.52
C LYS A 354 -13.91 -11.93 -40.94
N GLU A 355 -14.61 -13.02 -41.24
CA GLU A 355 -15.96 -13.33 -40.75
C GLU A 355 -16.02 -13.65 -39.25
N GLN A 356 -15.00 -14.35 -38.72
CA GLN A 356 -14.86 -14.60 -37.28
C GLN A 356 -14.60 -13.29 -36.52
N ARG A 357 -13.79 -12.38 -37.07
CA ARG A 357 -13.52 -11.06 -36.47
C ARG A 357 -14.77 -10.17 -36.42
N ASP A 358 -15.56 -10.16 -37.49
CA ASP A 358 -16.79 -9.37 -37.55
C ASP A 358 -17.88 -9.95 -36.63
N SER A 359 -17.93 -11.27 -36.50
CA SER A 359 -18.83 -11.94 -35.54
C SER A 359 -18.48 -11.63 -34.09
N VAL A 360 -17.19 -11.64 -33.71
CA VAL A 360 -16.73 -11.26 -32.37
C VAL A 360 -16.99 -9.78 -32.08
N LYS A 361 -16.80 -8.89 -33.06
CA LYS A 361 -17.15 -7.47 -32.92
C LYS A 361 -18.65 -7.27 -32.72
N LEU A 362 -19.48 -7.99 -33.47
CA LEU A 362 -20.94 -7.94 -33.34
C LEU A 362 -21.38 -8.47 -31.98
N ALA A 363 -20.79 -9.57 -31.50
CA ALA A 363 -21.02 -10.15 -30.19
C ALA A 363 -20.64 -9.17 -29.05
N LYS A 364 -19.43 -8.58 -29.09
CA LYS A 364 -19.01 -7.53 -28.13
C LYS A 364 -19.95 -6.32 -28.14
N LYS A 365 -20.47 -5.92 -29.31
CA LYS A 365 -21.42 -4.81 -29.45
C LYS A 365 -22.79 -5.15 -28.85
N LYS A 366 -23.27 -6.38 -29.00
CA LYS A 366 -24.49 -6.88 -28.35
C LYS A 366 -24.32 -6.99 -26.84
N LEU A 367 -23.20 -7.54 -26.35
CA LEU A 367 -22.90 -7.66 -24.92
C LEU A 367 -22.85 -6.28 -24.22
N ARG A 368 -22.28 -5.27 -24.90
CA ARG A 368 -22.26 -3.88 -24.41
C ARG A 368 -23.64 -3.22 -24.37
N LYS A 369 -24.58 -3.64 -25.23
CA LYS A 369 -25.98 -3.16 -25.18
C LYS A 369 -26.72 -3.80 -24.01
N LEU A 370 -26.61 -5.11 -23.84
CA LEU A 370 -27.21 -5.86 -22.73
C LEU A 370 -26.76 -5.32 -21.38
N ARG A 371 -25.43 -5.16 -21.16
CA ARG A 371 -24.89 -4.55 -19.93
C ARG A 371 -25.36 -3.10 -19.67
N LYS A 372 -25.79 -2.37 -20.70
CA LYS A 372 -26.37 -1.01 -20.55
C LYS A 372 -27.87 -1.04 -20.23
N GLU A 373 -28.57 -2.08 -20.65
CA GLU A 373 -29.98 -2.33 -20.35
C GLU A 373 -30.13 -2.86 -18.91
N ASP A 374 -29.29 -3.80 -18.50
CA ASP A 374 -29.25 -4.33 -17.12
C ASP A 374 -28.99 -3.22 -16.09
N LYS A 375 -28.00 -2.35 -16.36
CA LYS A 375 -27.70 -1.17 -15.51
C LYS A 375 -28.82 -0.13 -15.48
N LYS A 376 -29.74 -0.13 -16.45
CA LYS A 376 -30.92 0.75 -16.46
C LYS A 376 -32.08 0.13 -15.68
N GLU A 377 -32.22 -1.19 -15.66
CA GLU A 377 -33.23 -1.88 -14.86
C GLU A 377 -32.89 -1.89 -13.37
N GLU A 378 -31.61 -2.06 -12.99
CA GLU A 378 -31.18 -1.93 -11.59
C GLU A 378 -31.45 -0.53 -11.03
N LYS A 379 -31.27 0.52 -11.83
CA LYS A 379 -31.56 1.91 -11.45
C LYS A 379 -33.05 2.27 -11.38
N LYS A 380 -33.95 1.41 -11.87
CA LYS A 380 -35.41 1.59 -11.76
C LYS A 380 -36.02 0.82 -10.59
N LYS A 381 -35.25 -0.09 -9.98
CA LYS A 381 -35.66 -0.91 -8.82
C LYS A 381 -35.12 -0.38 -7.48
N GLN A 382 -34.29 0.66 -7.53
CA GLN A 382 -33.98 1.57 -6.43
C GLN A 382 -34.81 2.84 -6.63
#